data_AF-A0A218Q4V9-F1
#
_entry.id   AF-A0A218Q4V9-F1
#
_cell.length_a   1.000
_cell.length_b   1.000
_cell.length_c   1.000
_cell.angle_alpha   90.00
_cell.angle_beta   90.00
_cell.angle_gamma   90.00
#
_symmetry.space_group_name_H-M   'P 1'
#
loop_
_entity.id
_entity.type
_entity.pdbx_description
1 polymer ?
#
loop_
_entity_poly.entity_id
_entity_poly.type
_entity_poly.pdbx_seq_one_letter_code
_entity_poly.pdbx_strand_id
1 'polypeptide(L)'
;MPITYLLAKEFNVAANIIRAQVAPNQIGKLVVELSGDIDRLDEAIEWMRSRHISVSHNLGEIVIDEDVCVHCGLCTGVCPTEALSLHPETYKLTFTRSRCIVCEQCIPTCPVQAISTNL
;
A
#
# COMPACT_ATOMS: atom_id res chain seq x y z
N MET A 1 -11.63 -18.65 2.00
CA MET A 1 -10.29 -19.24 2.22
C MET A 1 -9.44 -18.22 2.98
N PRO A 2 -8.98 -18.49 4.21
CA PRO A 2 -8.21 -17.53 5.00
C PRO A 2 -6.75 -17.52 4.56
N ILE A 3 -6.38 -16.61 3.66
CA ILE A 3 -5.05 -16.58 3.02
C ILE A 3 -3.92 -16.44 4.06
N THR A 4 -4.02 -15.48 4.98
CA THR A 4 -2.97 -15.21 5.97
C THR A 4 -2.70 -16.39 6.90
N TYR A 5 -3.75 -17.13 7.29
CA TYR A 5 -3.62 -18.37 8.06
C TYR A 5 -2.82 -19.44 7.31
N LEU A 6 -3.10 -19.61 6.01
CA LEU A 6 -2.43 -20.62 5.18
C LEU A 6 -0.97 -20.24 4.91
N LEU A 7 -0.67 -18.95 4.72
CA LEU A 7 0.70 -18.45 4.64
C LEU A 7 1.52 -18.82 5.89
N ALA A 8 0.96 -18.58 7.07
CA ALA A 8 1.62 -18.90 8.32
C ALA A 8 1.77 -20.42 8.51
N LYS A 9 0.70 -21.19 8.31
CA LYS A 9 0.67 -22.62 8.62
C LYS A 9 1.46 -23.47 7.64
N GLU A 10 1.34 -23.20 6.34
CA GLU A 10 1.89 -24.07 5.30
C GLU A 10 3.28 -23.61 4.83
N PHE A 11 3.58 -22.32 4.91
CA PHE A 11 4.83 -21.74 4.40
C PHE A 11 5.72 -21.14 5.48
N ASN A 12 5.26 -21.06 6.74
CA ASN A 12 5.95 -20.32 7.80
C ASN A 12 6.23 -18.86 7.40
N VAL A 13 5.29 -18.24 6.67
CA VAL A 13 5.34 -16.84 6.24
C VAL A 13 4.35 -16.03 7.07
N ALA A 14 4.85 -15.04 7.80
CA ALA A 14 4.02 -14.09 8.50
C ALA A 14 3.57 -12.96 7.54
N ALA A 15 2.29 -12.62 7.61
CA ALA A 15 1.69 -11.56 6.80
C ALA A 15 1.19 -10.44 7.72
N ASN A 16 1.83 -9.28 7.63
CA ASN A 16 1.39 -8.06 8.29
C ASN A 16 0.55 -7.23 7.32
N ILE A 17 -0.74 -7.04 7.63
CA ILE A 17 -1.68 -6.34 6.75
C ILE A 17 -1.57 -4.85 7.01
N ILE A 18 -1.06 -4.10 6.04
CA ILE A 18 -0.95 -2.64 6.13
C ILE A 18 -2.24 -1.96 5.66
N ARG A 19 -2.89 -2.52 4.64
CA ARG A 19 -4.22 -2.11 4.18
C ARG A 19 -4.98 -3.31 3.64
N ALA A 20 -6.27 -3.36 3.94
CA ALA A 20 -7.21 -4.28 3.29
C ALA A 20 -8.42 -3.49 2.79
N GLN A 21 -8.74 -3.64 1.51
CA GLN A 21 -10.00 -3.22 0.94
C GLN A 21 -10.76 -4.47 0.54
N VAL A 22 -11.82 -4.78 1.29
CA VAL A 22 -12.63 -5.99 1.11
C VAL A 22 -14.09 -5.58 1.12
N ALA A 23 -14.79 -5.87 0.04
CA ALA A 23 -16.21 -5.60 -0.10
C ALA A 23 -16.90 -6.78 -0.80
N PRO A 24 -18.18 -7.07 -0.49
CA PRO A 24 -18.94 -8.10 -1.17
C PRO A 24 -18.99 -7.86 -2.69
N ASN A 25 -18.84 -8.93 -3.47
CA ASN A 25 -18.92 -8.90 -4.94
C ASN A 25 -17.92 -7.96 -5.64
N GLN A 26 -16.80 -7.62 -4.98
CA GLN A 26 -15.73 -6.81 -5.55
C GLN A 26 -14.38 -7.53 -5.44
N ILE A 27 -13.47 -7.22 -6.37
CA ILE A 27 -12.07 -7.64 -6.24
C ILE A 27 -11.46 -6.84 -5.09
N GLY A 28 -11.07 -7.54 -4.03
CA GLY A 28 -10.37 -6.92 -2.91
C GLY A 28 -8.90 -6.68 -3.22
N LYS A 29 -8.33 -5.65 -2.59
CA LYS A 29 -6.89 -5.34 -2.65
C LYS A 29 -6.32 -5.39 -1.24
N LEU A 30 -5.22 -6.12 -1.09
CA LEU A 30 -4.45 -6.19 0.16
C LEU A 30 -3.06 -5.62 -0.11
N VAL A 31 -2.59 -4.76 0.79
CA VAL A 31 -1.21 -4.31 0.86
C VAL A 31 -0.63 -4.94 2.11
N VAL A 32 0.33 -5.83 1.91
CA VAL A 32 0.87 -6.69 2.96
C VAL A 32 2.39 -6.63 2.95
N GLU A 33 2.97 -6.64 4.15
CA GLU A 33 4.37 -6.97 4.35
C GLU A 33 4.45 -8.46 4.68
N LEU A 34 5.20 -9.20 3.87
CA LEU A 34 5.44 -10.63 4.07
C LEU A 34 6.84 -10.81 4.67
N SER A 35 6.95 -11.67 5.67
CA SER A 35 8.21 -11.99 6.32
C SER A 35 8.36 -13.50 6.48
N GLY A 36 9.54 -14.00 6.15
CA GLY A 36 9.85 -15.42 6.12
C GLY A 36 11.22 -15.65 5.47
N ASP A 37 11.62 -16.91 5.41
CA ASP A 37 12.76 -17.31 4.59
C ASP A 37 12.48 -17.05 3.10
N ILE A 38 13.50 -16.69 2.32
CA ILE A 38 13.35 -16.30 0.91
C ILE A 38 12.73 -17.43 0.09
N ASP A 39 13.18 -18.67 0.29
CA ASP A 39 12.66 -19.83 -0.46
C ASP A 39 11.18 -20.06 -0.12
N ARG A 40 10.81 -19.88 1.16
CA ARG A 40 9.43 -19.98 1.64
C ARG A 40 8.53 -18.86 1.10
N LEU A 41 9.06 -17.66 0.96
CA LEU A 41 8.34 -16.52 0.39
C LEU A 41 8.01 -16.79 -1.09
N ASP A 42 8.96 -17.29 -1.86
CA ASP A 42 8.76 -17.61 -3.27
C ASP A 42 7.72 -18.72 -3.44
N GLU A 43 7.83 -19.81 -2.67
CA GLU A 43 6.82 -20.88 -2.64
C GLU A 43 5.41 -20.33 -2.30
N ALA A 44 5.31 -19.44 -1.33
CA ALA A 44 4.06 -18.83 -0.92
C ALA A 44 3.45 -17.91 -1.99
N ILE A 45 4.28 -17.16 -2.73
CA ILE A 45 3.84 -16.28 -3.81
C ILE A 45 3.31 -17.10 -4.99
N GLU A 46 4.01 -18.17 -5.37
CA GLU A 46 3.55 -19.10 -6.42
C GLU A 46 2.24 -19.79 -6.02
N TRP A 47 2.13 -20.19 -4.76
CA TRP A 47 0.90 -20.76 -4.20
C TRP A 47 -0.28 -19.78 -4.25
N MET A 48 -0.06 -18.49 -3.97
CA MET A 48 -1.09 -17.45 -4.13
C MET A 48 -1.50 -17.29 -5.59
N ARG A 49 -0.53 -17.23 -6.51
CA ARG A 49 -0.79 -17.09 -7.96
C ARG A 49 -1.57 -18.28 -8.52
N SER A 50 -1.26 -19.51 -8.11
CA SER A 50 -2.03 -20.70 -8.53
C SER A 50 -3.48 -20.66 -8.04
N ARG A 51 -3.77 -19.96 -6.94
CA ARG A 51 -5.11 -19.66 -6.42
C ARG A 51 -5.78 -18.45 -7.07
N HIS A 52 -5.23 -17.95 -8.16
CA HIS A 52 -5.75 -16.81 -8.93
C HIS A 52 -5.71 -15.50 -8.13
N ILE A 53 -4.82 -15.41 -7.13
CA ILE A 53 -4.51 -14.18 -6.41
C ILE A 53 -3.37 -13.48 -7.17
N SER A 54 -3.64 -12.28 -7.68
CA SER A 54 -2.60 -11.47 -8.32
C SER A 54 -1.69 -10.86 -7.26
N VAL A 55 -0.37 -11.08 -7.40
CA VAL A 55 0.65 -10.59 -6.46
C VAL A 55 1.67 -9.76 -7.24
N SER A 56 1.79 -8.49 -6.86
CA SER A 56 2.68 -7.50 -7.49
C SER A 56 3.58 -6.87 -6.43
N HIS A 57 4.90 -6.90 -6.67
CA HIS A 57 5.89 -6.24 -5.81
C HIS A 57 6.12 -4.77 -6.20
N ASN A 58 5.77 -4.39 -7.43
CA ASN A 58 5.93 -3.03 -7.93
C ASN A 58 4.56 -2.41 -8.21
N LEU A 59 4.02 -1.72 -7.21
CA LEU A 59 2.69 -1.13 -7.23
C LEU A 59 2.74 0.31 -7.79
N GLY A 60 3.42 0.54 -8.91
CA GLY A 60 3.60 1.90 -9.44
C GLY A 60 4.18 2.88 -8.41
N GLU A 61 3.93 4.17 -8.62
CA GLU A 61 4.31 5.24 -7.70
C GLU A 61 3.12 6.17 -7.43
N ILE A 62 3.09 6.75 -6.23
CA ILE A 62 2.19 7.86 -5.93
C ILE A 62 2.70 9.12 -6.66
N VAL A 63 1.79 9.78 -7.36
CA VAL A 63 2.01 11.06 -8.02
C VAL A 63 1.18 12.12 -7.32
N ILE A 64 1.77 13.28 -7.07
CA ILE A 64 1.11 14.46 -6.51
C ILE A 64 1.16 15.55 -7.58
N ASP A 65 0.00 16.02 -7.99
CA ASP A 65 -0.13 17.19 -8.85
C ASP A 65 0.07 18.45 -7.98
N GLU A 66 1.23 19.09 -8.15
CA GLU A 66 1.59 20.29 -7.39
C GLU A 66 0.77 21.53 -7.79
N ASP A 67 0.16 21.55 -8.98
CA ASP A 67 -0.70 22.64 -9.43
C ASP A 67 -2.10 22.55 -8.78
N VAL A 68 -2.52 21.34 -8.42
CA VAL A 68 -3.82 21.08 -7.76
C VAL A 68 -3.67 20.98 -6.23
N CYS A 69 -2.52 20.56 -5.73
CA CYS A 69 -2.28 20.36 -4.31
C CYS A 69 -2.33 21.68 -3.52
N VAL A 70 -3.32 21.80 -2.64
CA VAL A 70 -3.46 22.96 -1.74
C VAL A 70 -2.72 22.80 -0.40
N HIS A 71 -1.82 21.81 -0.30
CA HIS A 71 -1.05 21.49 0.90
C HIS A 71 -1.86 21.34 2.22
N CYS A 72 -3.12 20.90 2.15
CA CYS A 72 -4.00 20.79 3.33
C CYS A 72 -3.54 19.78 4.40
N GLY A 73 -2.60 18.88 4.08
CA GLY A 73 -2.02 17.93 5.03
C GLY A 73 -2.88 16.72 5.39
N LEU A 74 -4.14 16.59 4.94
CA LEU A 74 -4.99 15.44 5.30
C LEU A 74 -4.36 14.08 4.96
N CYS A 75 -3.64 14.02 3.84
CA CYS A 75 -2.94 12.81 3.40
C CYS A 75 -1.80 12.37 4.34
N THR A 76 -1.24 13.28 5.15
CA THR A 76 -0.19 12.93 6.12
C THR A 76 -0.76 12.10 7.27
N GLY A 77 -1.99 12.38 7.69
CA GLY A 77 -2.66 11.66 8.79
C GLY A 77 -3.05 10.23 8.47
N VAL A 78 -3.16 9.88 7.18
CA VAL A 78 -3.47 8.51 6.71
C VAL A 78 -2.26 7.77 6.16
N CYS A 79 -1.07 8.39 6.15
CA CYS A 79 0.13 7.77 5.59
C CYS A 79 0.80 6.87 6.63
N PRO A 80 0.70 5.53 6.54
CA PRO A 80 1.18 4.64 7.59
C PRO A 80 2.71 4.64 7.74
N THR A 81 3.43 5.07 6.71
CA THR A 81 4.89 5.14 6.70
C THR A 81 5.43 6.56 6.83
N GLU A 82 4.55 7.54 7.02
CA GLU A 82 4.87 8.98 7.06
C GLU A 82 5.71 9.44 5.85
N ALA A 83 5.49 8.82 4.69
CA ALA A 83 6.09 9.28 3.43
C ALA A 83 5.61 10.69 3.06
N LEU A 84 4.41 11.07 3.52
CA LEU A 84 3.82 12.39 3.35
C LEU A 84 3.89 13.14 4.68
N SER A 85 4.49 14.34 4.67
CA SER A 85 4.60 15.21 5.84
C SER A 85 4.42 16.68 5.46
N LEU A 86 4.16 17.55 6.44
CA LEU A 86 4.18 18.99 6.23
C LEU A 86 5.53 19.56 6.71
N HIS A 87 6.12 20.44 5.91
CA HIS A 87 7.30 21.17 6.35
C HIS A 87 6.93 22.09 7.54
N PRO A 88 7.68 22.08 8.65
CA PRO A 88 7.28 22.72 9.90
C PRO A 88 7.10 24.24 9.79
N GLU A 89 7.86 24.90 8.91
CA GLU A 89 7.82 26.36 8.77
C GLU A 89 6.93 26.85 7.63
N THR A 90 6.84 26.09 6.54
CA THR A 90 6.17 26.54 5.30
C THR A 90 4.81 25.88 5.13
N TYR A 91 4.52 24.85 5.92
CA TYR A 91 3.32 24.00 5.81
C TYR A 91 3.10 23.42 4.41
N LYS A 92 4.16 23.37 3.59
CA LYS A 92 4.11 22.70 2.29
C LYS A 92 4.18 21.20 2.46
N LEU A 93 3.37 20.49 1.69
CA LEU A 93 3.42 19.04 1.63
C LEU A 93 4.79 18.60 1.08
N THR A 94 5.42 17.68 1.78
CA THR A 94 6.67 17.04 1.40
C THR A 94 6.41 15.55 1.19
N PHE A 95 6.94 15.01 0.10
CA PHE A 95 6.78 13.59 -0.23
C PHE A 95 8.14 12.87 -0.33
N THR A 96 8.41 12.01 0.64
CA THR A 96 9.59 11.14 0.68
C THR A 96 9.28 9.81 -0.02
N ARG A 97 9.50 9.77 -1.34
CA ARG A 97 9.14 8.62 -2.21
C ARG A 97 9.67 7.28 -1.70
N SER A 98 10.91 7.24 -1.20
CA SER A 98 11.55 6.01 -0.71
C SER A 98 10.86 5.38 0.51
N ARG A 99 10.00 6.13 1.23
CA ARG A 99 9.19 5.61 2.34
C ARG A 99 7.80 5.15 1.89
N CYS A 100 7.41 5.42 0.65
CA CYS A 100 6.07 5.10 0.17
C CYS A 100 5.99 3.61 -0.18
N ILE A 101 5.05 2.91 0.46
CA ILE A 101 4.71 1.50 0.16
C ILE A 101 3.50 1.38 -0.79
N VAL A 102 3.11 2.50 -1.40
CA VAL A 102 1.95 2.64 -2.30
C VAL A 102 0.68 1.99 -1.73
N CYS A 103 0.40 2.28 -0.46
CA CYS A 103 -0.81 1.80 0.20
C CYS A 103 -2.09 2.49 -0.30
N GLU A 104 -1.97 3.52 -1.15
CA GLU A 104 -3.06 4.28 -1.79
C GLU A 104 -4.04 4.96 -0.82
N GLN A 105 -3.77 5.00 0.49
CA GLN A 105 -4.71 5.60 1.45
C GLN A 105 -4.83 7.10 1.25
N CYS A 106 -3.76 7.75 0.79
CA CYS A 106 -3.74 9.18 0.48
C CYS A 106 -4.65 9.58 -0.68
N ILE A 107 -4.95 8.68 -1.62
CA ILE A 107 -5.74 8.96 -2.82
C ILE A 107 -7.18 9.37 -2.47
N PRO A 108 -8.00 8.51 -1.82
CA PRO A 108 -9.37 8.87 -1.47
C PRO A 108 -9.46 9.96 -0.39
N THR A 109 -8.39 10.19 0.38
CA THR A 109 -8.34 11.24 1.40
C THR A 109 -8.11 12.62 0.82
N CYS A 110 -7.59 12.74 -0.41
CA CYS A 110 -7.32 14.06 -1.01
C CYS A 110 -8.62 14.73 -1.48
N PRO A 111 -9.08 15.82 -0.84
CA PRO A 111 -10.37 16.44 -1.18
C PRO A 111 -10.35 17.16 -2.53
N VAL A 112 -9.16 17.55 -3.01
CA VAL A 112 -8.94 18.22 -4.30
C VAL A 112 -8.44 17.26 -5.38
N GLN A 113 -8.40 15.95 -5.09
CA GLN A 113 -8.00 14.89 -6.03
C GLN A 113 -6.61 15.09 -6.67
N ALA A 114 -5.68 15.73 -5.96
CA ALA A 114 -4.31 15.97 -6.42
C ALA A 114 -3.39 14.72 -6.37
N ILE A 115 -3.86 13.59 -5.82
CA ILE A 115 -3.02 12.41 -5.57
C ILE A 115 -3.55 11.22 -6.38
N SER A 116 -2.66 10.57 -7.13
CA SER A 116 -2.98 9.42 -7.99
C SER A 116 -1.83 8.39 -8.03
N THR A 117 -2.02 7.28 -8.74
CA THR A 117 -0.94 6.35 -9.13
C THR A 117 -0.62 6.51 -10.61
N ASN A 118 0.63 6.23 -11.01
CA ASN A 118 1.07 6.23 -12.42
C ASN A 118 0.79 4.91 -13.18
N LEU A 119 -0.17 4.11 -12.70
CA LEU A 119 -0.61 2.86 -13.31
C LEU A 119 -1.82 3.06 -14.22
#